data_AF-A0A1E3JWG8-F1
#
_entry.id   AF-A0A1E3JWG8-F1
#
_cell.length_a   1.000
_cell.length_b   1.000
_cell.length_c   1.000
_cell.angle_alpha   90.00
_cell.angle_beta   90.00
_cell.angle_gamma   90.00
#
_symmetry.space_group_name_H-M   'P 1'
#
loop_
_entity.id
_entity.type
_entity.pdbx_description
1 polymer ?
#
loop_
_entity_poly.entity_id
_entity_poly.type
_entity_poly.pdbx_seq_one_letter_code
_entity_poly.pdbx_strand_id
1 'polypeptide(L)'
;MASAEEKKTQKKKEEEEMKAKRKEYMSKADPSTVEKMLGGGDLGKDYFKEGEWKPSWTYLEFDGDACLADVLGKPQEGFYAPAGTMLPLGAQLPEMTVLKYGGYIPEGTSFPGGVMVPMHARMVNVTASEGNHQAISKVSIRVALLIALRERLRLARTNAGYSASTTMAAVYPSSASAPSDVFLARRIAEIQTHFPQLYAQVAAAHTTEPVQILRDRPWKNSEVIRKGVYLPQQTKDKEFAAVLHLDGQKMMQEDFDNAPLWQITVYASTSQCRVYVALSVEHVMIDGRAMANLFQALLAENISDLPQDTLEATPRAEDTINMRPFLQTYFAPAKSWPAEQIDVSPLASPSALPLFSLSSGDVSQPKALARLHKVPALNAALLAMYGLAVWSKYRYTLRPFRLVAISARSERDAPLCHAYALSNYVSSHQIDVYIQSGDDFWTIARKVSYDTSNPRAISLARMRMGMIAQIPDGIYISTFADRHFLKISF
;
A
#
# COMPACT_ATOMS: atom_id res chain seq x y z
N MET A 1 12.04 9.97 75.78
CA MET A 1 11.43 10.88 74.80
C MET A 1 12.57 11.54 74.04
N ALA A 2 12.91 11.04 72.85
CA ALA A 2 13.92 11.65 71.99
C ALA A 2 13.47 13.08 71.65
N SER A 3 14.36 14.05 71.88
CA SER A 3 14.10 15.48 71.71
C SER A 3 13.58 15.74 70.29
N ALA A 4 12.65 16.68 70.13
CA ALA A 4 12.14 17.08 68.81
C ALA A 4 13.28 17.47 67.83
N GLU A 5 14.45 17.82 68.36
CA GLU A 5 15.67 18.14 67.64
C GLU A 5 16.36 16.90 67.03
N GLU A 6 16.33 15.74 67.70
CA GLU A 6 16.87 14.48 67.18
C GLU A 6 16.04 13.97 66.00
N LYS A 7 14.71 14.05 66.09
CA LYS A 7 13.81 13.66 64.98
C LYS A 7 14.00 14.53 63.74
N LYS A 8 14.28 15.82 63.92
CA LYS A 8 14.51 16.75 62.81
C LYS A 8 15.85 16.46 62.12
N THR A 9 16.87 16.11 62.90
CA THR A 9 18.20 15.77 62.38
C THR A 9 18.17 14.45 61.61
N GLN A 10 17.44 13.46 62.12
CA GLN A 10 17.30 12.16 61.46
C GLN A 10 16.54 12.25 60.14
N LYS A 11 15.43 13.01 60.10
CA LYS A 11 14.67 13.24 58.86
C LYS A 11 15.49 13.95 57.78
N LYS A 12 16.35 14.90 58.17
CA LYS A 12 17.24 15.58 57.23
C LYS A 12 18.29 14.63 56.64
N LYS A 13 18.84 13.73 57.46
CA LYS A 13 19.81 12.72 57.02
C LYS A 13 19.19 11.72 56.04
N GLU A 14 17.96 11.27 56.31
CA GLU A 14 17.20 10.38 55.41
C GLU A 14 16.88 11.06 54.07
N GLU A 15 16.54 12.34 54.07
CA GLU A 15 16.25 13.09 52.84
C GLU A 15 17.51 13.30 51.98
N GLU A 16 18.66 13.56 52.61
CA GLU A 16 19.95 13.67 51.90
C GLU A 16 20.41 12.32 51.33
N GLU A 17 20.22 11.23 52.07
CA GLU A 17 20.52 9.88 51.58
C GLU A 17 19.60 9.49 50.41
N MET A 18 18.32 9.85 50.48
CA MET A 18 17.37 9.58 49.40
C MET A 18 17.69 10.42 48.15
N LYS A 19 18.10 11.68 48.31
CA LYS A 19 18.58 12.53 47.20
C LYS A 19 19.85 11.96 46.56
N ALA A 20 20.78 11.43 47.35
CA ALA A 20 21.98 10.78 46.83
C ALA A 20 21.64 9.52 46.02
N LYS A 21 20.79 8.64 46.54
CA LYS A 21 20.31 7.44 45.83
C LYS A 21 19.57 7.79 44.54
N ARG A 22 18.75 8.84 44.55
CA ARG A 22 18.04 9.31 43.36
C ARG A 22 18.99 9.87 42.30
N LYS A 23 20.03 10.60 42.71
CA LYS A 23 21.07 11.12 41.79
C LYS A 23 21.88 9.99 41.17
N GLU A 24 22.22 8.96 41.93
CA GLU A 24 22.91 7.77 41.43
C GLU A 24 22.03 6.96 40.46
N TYR A 25 20.74 6.78 40.79
CA TYR A 25 19.78 6.14 39.90
C TYR A 25 19.60 6.90 38.59
N MET A 26 19.45 8.23 38.64
CA MET A 26 19.33 9.06 37.43
C MET A 26 20.60 9.01 36.57
N SER A 27 21.78 8.86 37.19
CA SER A 27 23.03 8.65 36.46
C SER A 27 23.10 7.27 35.80
N LYS A 28 22.47 6.24 36.37
CA LYS A 28 22.39 4.89 35.79
C LYS A 28 21.31 4.77 34.71
N ALA A 29 20.26 5.58 34.81
CA ALA A 29 19.14 5.62 33.87
C ALA A 29 19.39 6.55 32.67
N ASP A 30 20.49 7.30 32.65
CA ASP A 30 20.87 8.17 31.53
C ASP A 30 21.32 7.32 30.32
N PRO A 31 20.60 7.35 29.19
CA PRO A 31 20.92 6.56 27.99
C PRO A 31 22.32 6.80 27.45
N SER A 32 22.90 7.98 27.70
CA SER A 32 24.25 8.34 27.26
C SER A 32 25.36 7.63 28.04
N THR A 33 25.03 6.99 29.16
CA THR A 33 25.98 6.25 30.01
C THR A 33 26.04 4.75 29.71
N VAL A 34 25.12 4.24 28.88
CA VAL A 34 24.99 2.81 28.53
C VAL A 34 26.26 2.30 27.83
N GLU A 35 26.80 3.03 26.85
CA GLU A 35 28.03 2.64 26.16
C GLU A 35 29.27 2.64 27.09
N LYS A 36 29.29 3.52 28.09
CA LYS A 36 30.36 3.61 29.10
C LYS A 36 30.30 2.50 30.13
N MET A 37 29.11 2.04 30.52
CA MET A 37 28.94 0.98 31.51
C MET A 37 29.16 -0.42 30.92
N LEU A 38 28.81 -0.60 29.64
CA LEU A 38 28.87 -1.91 29.00
C LEU A 38 30.12 -2.12 28.16
N GLY A 39 30.93 -1.08 27.89
CA GLY A 39 32.09 -1.21 27.02
C GLY A 39 31.69 -1.74 25.65
N GLY A 40 30.74 -1.06 24.97
CA GLY A 40 30.05 -1.58 23.79
C GLY A 40 30.97 -2.03 22.64
N GLY A 41 32.17 -1.44 22.54
CA GLY A 41 33.20 -1.86 21.57
C GLY A 41 33.89 -3.19 21.90
N ASP A 42 33.93 -3.57 23.17
CA ASP A 42 34.57 -4.80 23.65
C ASP A 42 33.55 -5.95 23.73
N LEU A 43 32.32 -5.68 24.17
CA LEU A 43 31.18 -6.61 24.06
C LEU A 43 30.98 -7.10 22.62
N GLY A 44 31.08 -6.18 21.65
CA GLY A 44 30.98 -6.52 20.23
C GLY A 44 32.04 -7.53 19.78
N LYS A 45 33.26 -7.42 20.31
CA LYS A 45 34.40 -8.28 19.92
C LYS A 45 34.42 -9.61 20.66
N ASP A 46 34.03 -9.61 21.93
CA ASP A 46 33.99 -10.83 22.75
C ASP A 46 32.81 -11.72 22.39
N TYR A 47 31.66 -11.13 22.04
CA TYR A 47 30.43 -11.88 21.76
C TYR A 47 30.18 -12.16 20.28
N PHE A 48 30.72 -11.39 19.33
CA PHE A 48 30.52 -11.63 17.89
C PHE A 48 31.82 -12.04 17.19
N LYS A 49 32.44 -13.13 17.66
CA LYS A 49 33.57 -13.75 16.96
C LYS A 49 33.10 -14.34 15.63
N GLU A 50 33.63 -13.79 14.55
CA GLU A 50 33.29 -14.16 13.19
C GLU A 50 33.62 -15.64 12.94
N GLY A 51 32.59 -16.45 12.63
CA GLY A 51 32.73 -17.89 12.35
C GLY A 51 32.33 -18.84 13.48
N GLU A 52 32.13 -18.37 14.72
CA GLU A 52 31.66 -19.22 15.84
C GLU A 52 30.12 -19.28 15.94
N TRP A 53 29.42 -18.28 15.42
CA TRP A 53 27.96 -18.25 15.39
C TRP A 53 27.40 -18.93 14.14
N LYS A 54 26.82 -20.12 14.30
CA LYS A 54 25.93 -20.73 13.31
C LYS A 54 24.49 -20.59 13.79
N PRO A 55 23.55 -20.10 12.97
CA PRO A 55 22.14 -20.12 13.34
C PRO A 55 21.68 -21.58 13.46
N SER A 56 21.47 -22.05 14.69
CA SER A 56 20.74 -23.29 14.95
C SER A 56 19.30 -22.92 15.31
N TRP A 57 18.36 -23.39 14.49
CA TRP A 57 16.95 -23.31 14.82
C TRP A 57 16.68 -24.28 15.97
N THR A 58 16.23 -23.76 17.11
CA THR A 58 15.74 -24.59 18.22
C THR A 58 14.22 -24.76 18.10
N TYR A 59 13.71 -25.88 18.59
CA TYR A 59 12.28 -26.17 18.66
C TYR A 59 11.76 -25.54 19.95
N LEU A 60 10.83 -24.60 19.83
CA LEU A 60 10.34 -23.81 20.95
C LEU A 60 8.88 -24.14 21.24
N GLU A 61 8.59 -24.42 22.50
CA GLU A 61 7.24 -24.50 23.04
C GLU A 61 7.14 -23.64 24.30
N PHE A 62 5.92 -23.21 24.63
CA PHE A 62 5.66 -22.61 25.94
C PHE A 62 5.45 -23.75 26.94
N ASP A 63 6.18 -23.70 28.06
CA ASP A 63 5.93 -24.63 29.15
C ASP A 63 4.64 -24.29 29.93
N GLY A 64 4.34 -25.08 30.95
CA GLY A 64 3.16 -24.90 31.79
C GLY A 64 3.10 -23.55 32.53
N ASP A 65 4.21 -22.83 32.60
CA ASP A 65 4.35 -21.52 33.23
C ASP A 65 4.44 -20.39 32.20
N ALA A 66 4.10 -20.67 30.94
CA ALA A 66 4.18 -19.74 29.81
C ALA A 66 5.58 -19.15 29.59
N CYS A 67 6.63 -19.88 29.98
CA CYS A 67 8.01 -19.57 29.65
C CYS A 67 8.40 -20.26 28.32
N LEU A 68 9.22 -19.58 27.51
CA LEU A 68 9.77 -20.19 26.30
C LEU A 68 10.78 -21.27 26.68
N ALA A 69 10.53 -22.52 26.28
CA ALA A 69 11.39 -23.66 26.55
C ALA A 69 11.84 -24.35 25.25
N ASP A 70 13.10 -24.82 25.22
CA ASP A 70 13.62 -25.71 24.18
C ASP A 70 13.11 -27.13 24.43
N VAL A 71 12.26 -27.65 23.53
CA VAL A 71 11.68 -28.99 23.68
C VAL A 71 12.72 -30.12 23.56
N LEU A 72 13.93 -29.80 23.05
CA LEU A 72 15.05 -30.73 22.94
C LEU A 72 15.94 -30.74 24.20
N GLY A 73 15.59 -29.99 25.25
CA GLY A 73 16.20 -30.09 26.57
C GLY A 73 17.66 -29.63 26.66
N LYS A 74 18.12 -28.79 25.72
CA LYS A 74 19.47 -28.21 25.75
C LYS A 74 19.44 -26.86 26.48
N PRO A 75 20.22 -26.67 27.56
CA PRO A 75 20.37 -25.35 28.16
C PRO A 75 21.11 -24.44 27.17
N GLN A 76 20.47 -23.36 26.71
CA GLN A 76 21.09 -22.36 25.85
C GLN A 76 20.93 -20.96 26.45
N GLU A 77 21.98 -20.13 26.28
CA GLU A 77 22.08 -18.74 26.75
C GLU A 77 21.33 -17.76 25.81
N GLY A 78 20.04 -18.02 25.55
CA GLY A 78 19.16 -17.10 24.81
C GLY A 78 18.52 -17.69 23.55
N PHE A 79 17.53 -16.96 23.01
CA PHE A 79 16.67 -17.43 21.93
C PHE A 79 16.53 -16.42 20.78
N TYR A 80 16.31 -16.94 19.57
CA TYR A 80 15.88 -16.15 18.41
C TYR A 80 14.40 -16.40 18.13
N ALA A 81 13.56 -15.37 18.28
CA ALA A 81 12.17 -15.45 17.87
C ALA A 81 11.99 -14.85 16.45
N PRO A 82 11.25 -15.53 15.56
CA PRO A 82 10.98 -15.04 14.21
C PRO A 82 10.08 -13.80 14.19
N ALA A 83 9.98 -13.17 13.02
CA ALA A 83 9.05 -12.07 12.81
C ALA A 83 7.60 -12.53 13.00
N GLY A 84 6.76 -11.71 13.65
CA GLY A 84 5.35 -12.04 13.87
C GLY A 84 5.07 -12.96 15.07
N THR A 85 6.07 -13.25 15.92
CA THR A 85 5.84 -13.96 17.19
C THR A 85 4.82 -13.20 18.04
N MET A 86 3.74 -13.90 18.42
CA MET A 86 2.75 -13.45 19.39
C MET A 86 3.06 -14.12 20.72
N LEU A 87 3.36 -13.34 21.75
CA LEU A 87 3.60 -13.84 23.10
C LEU A 87 2.27 -13.99 23.85
N PRO A 88 2.11 -15.00 24.72
CA PRO A 88 0.96 -15.08 25.62
C PRO A 88 1.01 -13.97 26.68
N LEU A 89 -0.16 -13.64 27.25
CA LEU A 89 -0.27 -12.70 28.36
C LEU A 89 0.61 -13.18 29.53
N GLY A 90 1.46 -12.31 30.07
CA GLY A 90 2.37 -12.68 31.16
C GLY A 90 3.62 -13.46 30.75
N ALA A 91 3.91 -13.63 29.45
CA ALA A 91 5.08 -14.38 29.00
C ALA A 91 6.39 -13.87 29.63
N GLN A 92 7.27 -14.77 30.03
CA GLN A 92 8.61 -14.43 30.46
C GLN A 92 9.62 -14.82 29.38
N LEU A 93 10.35 -13.83 28.85
CA LEU A 93 11.44 -14.10 27.93
C LEU A 93 12.69 -14.48 28.72
N PRO A 94 13.49 -15.45 28.25
CA PRO A 94 14.79 -15.74 28.83
C PRO A 94 15.79 -14.60 28.60
N GLU A 95 16.82 -14.50 29.45
CA GLU A 95 17.93 -13.56 29.24
C GLU A 95 18.57 -13.75 27.86
N MET A 96 19.10 -12.65 27.30
CA MET A 96 19.77 -12.66 25.98
C MET A 96 18.88 -13.05 24.79
N THR A 97 17.55 -12.96 24.91
CA THR A 97 16.63 -13.17 23.78
C THR A 97 16.74 -12.03 22.76
N VAL A 98 16.82 -12.38 21.46
CA VAL A 98 16.84 -11.41 20.36
C VAL A 98 15.58 -11.55 19.52
N LEU A 99 14.70 -10.53 19.60
CA LEU A 99 13.54 -10.41 18.73
C LEU A 99 14.00 -9.71 17.45
N LYS A 100 14.04 -10.41 16.31
CA LYS A 100 14.66 -9.84 15.11
C LYS A 100 13.75 -8.82 14.40
N TYR A 101 12.42 -9.01 14.45
CA TYR A 101 11.43 -8.14 13.79
C TYR A 101 10.05 -8.25 14.44
N GLY A 102 9.32 -7.11 14.49
CA GLY A 102 7.90 -6.97 14.87
C GLY A 102 7.24 -8.16 15.58
N GLY A 103 7.30 -8.17 16.91
CA GLY A 103 6.52 -9.07 17.77
C GLY A 103 5.35 -8.32 18.41
N TYR A 104 4.28 -9.07 18.71
CA TYR A 104 3.15 -8.57 19.49
C TYR A 104 3.39 -8.95 20.96
N ILE A 105 3.58 -7.93 21.79
CA ILE A 105 3.96 -8.09 23.20
C ILE A 105 2.75 -7.68 24.04
N PRO A 106 2.02 -8.62 24.65
CA PRO A 106 0.89 -8.28 25.50
C PRO A 106 1.35 -7.66 26.82
N GLU A 107 0.41 -7.07 27.57
CA GLU A 107 0.71 -6.58 28.92
C GLU A 107 1.16 -7.72 29.86
N GLY A 108 2.06 -7.40 30.78
CA GLY A 108 2.61 -8.37 31.72
C GLY A 108 3.80 -9.19 31.22
N THR A 109 4.25 -9.03 29.96
CA THR A 109 5.49 -9.68 29.50
C THR A 109 6.72 -9.16 30.25
N SER A 110 7.52 -10.06 30.82
CA SER A 110 8.74 -9.73 31.56
C SER A 110 9.99 -9.81 30.66
N PHE A 111 10.81 -8.74 30.68
CA PHE A 111 12.08 -8.64 29.97
C PHE A 111 13.22 -8.66 30.99
N PRO A 112 13.90 -9.80 31.20
CA PRO A 112 15.13 -9.80 32.00
C PRO A 112 16.28 -9.11 31.23
N GLY A 113 17.41 -8.95 31.90
CA GLY A 113 18.58 -8.26 31.32
C GLY A 113 19.03 -8.87 29.99
N GLY A 114 19.43 -8.03 29.04
CA GLY A 114 20.02 -8.47 27.77
C GLY A 114 19.02 -8.83 26.66
N VAL A 115 17.70 -8.69 26.87
CA VAL A 115 16.72 -8.87 25.78
C VAL A 115 16.77 -7.71 24.79
N MET A 116 17.02 -8.01 23.52
CA MET A 116 16.99 -7.03 22.43
C MET A 116 15.64 -7.05 21.71
N VAL A 117 14.89 -5.97 21.85
CA VAL A 117 13.59 -5.76 21.18
C VAL A 117 13.77 -4.75 20.05
N PRO A 118 13.30 -5.04 18.81
CA PRO A 118 13.45 -4.13 17.70
C PRO A 118 12.50 -2.95 17.90
N MET A 119 12.89 -1.77 17.43
CA MET A 119 12.15 -0.50 17.58
C MET A 119 10.69 -0.56 17.07
N HIS A 120 10.36 -1.54 16.23
CA HIS A 120 9.05 -1.75 15.62
C HIS A 120 8.17 -2.79 16.35
N ALA A 121 8.61 -3.35 17.48
CA ALA A 121 7.76 -4.22 18.29
C ALA A 121 6.60 -3.42 18.90
N ARG A 122 5.38 -3.97 18.86
CA ARG A 122 4.19 -3.29 19.36
C ARG A 122 3.77 -3.90 20.69
N MET A 123 3.67 -3.05 21.73
CA MET A 123 2.91 -3.43 22.93
C MET A 123 1.42 -3.41 22.57
N VAL A 124 0.73 -4.49 22.89
CA VAL A 124 -0.71 -4.62 22.67
C VAL A 124 -1.39 -4.75 24.01
N ASN A 125 -2.31 -3.85 24.33
CA ASN A 125 -3.12 -4.02 25.51
C ASN A 125 -4.26 -5.00 25.19
N VAL A 126 -4.21 -6.20 25.80
CA VAL A 126 -5.24 -7.24 25.68
C VAL A 126 -5.88 -7.42 27.06
N THR A 127 -6.69 -6.46 27.50
CA THR A 127 -7.51 -6.65 28.69
C THR A 127 -8.70 -7.56 28.38
N ALA A 128 -8.78 -8.70 29.06
CA ALA A 128 -10.03 -9.44 29.20
C ALA A 128 -11.02 -8.57 29.99
N SER A 129 -12.19 -8.30 29.42
CA SER A 129 -13.24 -7.54 30.11
C SER A 129 -13.94 -8.44 31.12
N GLU A 130 -13.46 -8.43 32.36
CA GLU A 130 -14.28 -8.80 33.52
C GLU A 130 -14.70 -7.55 34.28
N GLY A 131 -15.88 -7.64 34.88
CA GLY A 131 -16.76 -6.51 35.11
C GLY A 131 -16.37 -5.54 36.22
N ASN A 132 -16.75 -4.29 35.95
CA ASN A 132 -17.32 -3.28 36.85
C ASN A 132 -16.41 -2.19 37.48
N HIS A 133 -16.85 -0.95 37.20
CA HIS A 133 -16.70 0.32 37.93
C HIS A 133 -15.32 1.02 37.99
N GLN A 134 -15.07 1.94 37.04
CA GLN A 134 -15.28 3.40 37.19
C GLN A 134 -14.64 4.15 36.02
N ALA A 135 -15.20 5.33 35.71
CA ALA A 135 -14.95 6.11 34.51
C ALA A 135 -13.47 6.45 34.27
N ILE A 136 -12.81 5.63 33.45
CA ILE A 136 -11.65 6.04 32.66
C ILE A 136 -12.20 6.32 31.27
N SER A 137 -11.98 7.54 30.77
CA SER A 137 -12.38 7.96 29.43
C SER A 137 -12.02 6.87 28.42
N LYS A 138 -13.02 6.39 27.67
CA LYS A 138 -12.80 5.47 26.54
C LYS A 138 -11.75 6.10 25.61
N VAL A 139 -10.50 5.68 25.75
CA VAL A 139 -9.50 5.89 24.72
C VAL A 139 -9.96 4.98 23.58
N SER A 140 -10.72 5.54 22.65
CA SER A 140 -11.09 4.85 21.43
C SER A 140 -9.79 4.64 20.67
N ILE A 141 -9.23 3.43 20.78
CA ILE A 141 -8.10 3.01 19.97
C ILE A 141 -8.63 2.95 18.54
N ARG A 142 -8.41 4.02 17.78
CA ARG A 142 -8.73 4.05 16.36
C ARG A 142 -7.69 3.20 15.66
N VAL A 143 -8.15 2.19 14.94
CA VAL A 143 -7.29 1.42 14.06
C VAL A 143 -6.78 2.34 12.96
N ALA A 144 -5.46 2.43 12.84
CA ALA A 144 -4.77 3.18 11.81
C ALA A 144 -3.89 2.23 11.01
N LEU A 145 -4.06 2.23 9.68
CA LEU A 145 -3.23 1.49 8.75
C LEU A 145 -2.31 2.46 8.02
N LEU A 146 -1.00 2.20 8.07
CA LEU A 146 -0.05 2.98 7.29
C LEU A 146 -0.29 2.76 5.80
N ILE A 147 -0.38 3.83 5.03
CA ILE A 147 -0.64 3.75 3.59
C ILE A 147 0.58 3.14 2.89
N ALA A 148 0.33 2.20 1.97
CA ALA A 148 1.37 1.48 1.25
C ALA A 148 2.15 2.41 0.30
N LEU A 149 3.36 2.01 -0.10
CA LEU A 149 4.22 2.83 -0.98
C LEU A 149 3.52 3.31 -2.26
N ARG A 150 2.80 2.43 -2.96
CA ARG A 150 2.10 2.81 -4.20
C ARG A 150 0.99 3.82 -3.95
N GLU A 151 0.29 3.66 -2.84
CA GLU A 151 -0.83 4.51 -2.44
C GLU A 151 -0.30 5.89 -2.01
N ARG A 152 0.83 5.95 -1.30
CA ARG A 152 1.56 7.20 -1.00
C ARG A 152 1.91 7.97 -2.27
N LEU A 153 2.38 7.28 -3.32
CA LEU A 153 2.65 7.93 -4.61
C LEU A 153 1.37 8.50 -5.25
N ARG A 154 0.22 7.83 -5.12
CA ARG A 154 -1.07 8.34 -5.60
C ARG A 154 -1.50 9.56 -4.79
N LEU A 155 -1.41 9.49 -3.47
CA LEU A 155 -1.71 10.59 -2.57
C LEU A 155 -0.84 11.82 -2.84
N ALA A 156 0.46 11.63 -3.05
CA ALA A 156 1.38 12.72 -3.40
C ALA A 156 0.97 13.40 -4.72
N ARG A 157 0.46 12.66 -5.69
CA ARG A 157 -0.09 13.24 -6.93
C ARG A 157 -1.36 14.04 -6.65
N THR A 158 -2.28 13.50 -5.85
CA THR A 158 -3.49 14.21 -5.43
C THR A 158 -3.14 15.53 -4.74
N ASN A 159 -2.20 15.52 -3.79
CA ASN A 159 -1.71 16.71 -3.10
C ASN A 159 -1.06 17.74 -4.04
N ALA A 160 -0.51 17.30 -5.17
CA ALA A 160 0.06 18.17 -6.20
C ALA A 160 -0.99 18.72 -7.18
N GLY A 161 -2.29 18.52 -6.91
CA GLY A 161 -3.39 18.93 -7.79
C GLY A 161 -3.70 17.94 -8.91
N TYR A 162 -3.13 16.73 -8.86
CA TYR A 162 -3.33 15.67 -9.85
C TYR A 162 -4.01 14.47 -9.20
N SER A 163 -5.28 14.64 -8.80
CA SER A 163 -6.08 13.52 -8.29
C SER A 163 -6.03 12.37 -9.29
N ALA A 164 -5.71 11.19 -8.75
CA ALA A 164 -5.65 9.97 -9.51
C ALA A 164 -6.93 9.20 -9.24
N SER A 165 -8.08 9.67 -9.74
CA SER A 165 -9.31 8.87 -9.71
C SER A 165 -9.30 7.79 -10.77
N THR A 166 -9.85 6.61 -10.46
CA THR A 166 -10.13 5.55 -11.42
C THR A 166 -11.63 5.41 -11.58
N THR A 167 -12.11 5.36 -12.83
CA THR A 167 -13.53 5.23 -13.14
C THR A 167 -13.79 3.98 -13.96
N MET A 168 -14.82 3.22 -13.57
CA MET A 168 -15.36 2.09 -14.31
C MET A 168 -16.86 2.30 -14.48
N ALA A 169 -17.43 1.92 -15.61
CA ALA A 169 -18.87 2.09 -15.83
C ALA A 169 -19.49 0.89 -16.56
N ALA A 170 -20.77 0.67 -16.26
CA ALA A 170 -21.63 -0.30 -16.93
C ALA A 170 -22.68 0.43 -17.74
N VAL A 171 -23.07 -0.17 -18.87
CA VAL A 171 -24.04 0.39 -19.81
C VAL A 171 -25.30 -0.47 -19.81
N TYR A 172 -26.45 0.17 -19.58
CA TYR A 172 -27.75 -0.47 -19.55
C TYR A 172 -28.64 0.07 -20.69
N PRO A 173 -29.38 -0.79 -21.40
CA PRO A 173 -30.23 -0.36 -22.52
C PRO A 173 -31.38 0.54 -22.09
N SER A 174 -31.86 0.41 -20.85
CA SER A 174 -32.93 1.21 -20.27
C SER A 174 -32.80 1.38 -18.76
N SER A 175 -33.51 2.36 -18.19
CA SER A 175 -33.65 2.52 -16.74
C SER A 175 -34.25 1.29 -16.04
N ALA A 176 -35.15 0.56 -16.71
CA ALA A 176 -35.75 -0.67 -16.17
C ALA A 176 -34.73 -1.82 -16.02
N SER A 177 -33.70 -1.84 -16.85
CA SER A 177 -32.61 -2.84 -16.77
C SER A 177 -31.47 -2.43 -15.83
N ALA A 178 -31.41 -1.15 -15.46
CA ALA A 178 -30.38 -0.64 -14.57
C ALA A 178 -30.72 -0.94 -13.10
N PRO A 179 -29.71 -1.08 -12.22
CA PRO A 179 -29.93 -1.19 -10.78
C PRO A 179 -30.78 -0.02 -10.26
N SER A 180 -31.79 -0.33 -9.44
CA SER A 180 -32.63 0.69 -8.81
C SER A 180 -31.88 1.42 -7.69
N ASP A 181 -32.35 2.62 -7.34
CA ASP A 181 -31.76 3.38 -6.22
C ASP A 181 -31.85 2.63 -4.90
N VAL A 182 -32.95 1.90 -4.69
CA VAL A 182 -33.15 1.05 -3.51
C VAL A 182 -32.13 -0.08 -3.48
N PHE A 183 -31.88 -0.73 -4.62
CA PHE A 183 -30.85 -1.76 -4.73
C PHE A 183 -29.45 -1.21 -4.42
N LEU A 184 -29.07 -0.09 -5.05
CA LEU A 184 -27.75 0.51 -4.85
C LEU A 184 -27.57 0.98 -3.40
N ALA A 185 -28.59 1.59 -2.80
CA ALA A 185 -28.56 2.02 -1.41
C ALA A 185 -28.35 0.85 -0.44
N ARG A 186 -29.05 -0.27 -0.65
CA ARG A 186 -28.83 -1.49 0.13
C ARG A 186 -27.42 -2.03 -0.09
N ARG A 187 -27.00 -2.15 -1.35
CA ARG A 187 -25.69 -2.73 -1.71
C ARG A 187 -24.53 -1.92 -1.15
N ILE A 188 -24.61 -0.60 -1.09
CA ILE A 188 -23.58 0.26 -0.49
C ILE A 188 -23.38 -0.04 0.99
N ALA A 189 -24.46 -0.27 1.74
CA ALA A 189 -24.37 -0.65 3.14
C ALA A 189 -23.69 -2.03 3.31
N GLU A 190 -24.07 -3.00 2.48
CA GLU A 190 -23.49 -4.35 2.51
C GLU A 190 -22.00 -4.33 2.14
N ILE A 191 -21.62 -3.61 1.06
CA ILE A 191 -20.22 -3.52 0.62
C ILE A 191 -19.36 -2.78 1.65
N GLN A 192 -19.85 -1.72 2.30
CA GLN A 192 -19.10 -1.08 3.39
C GLN A 192 -18.91 -2.01 4.60
N THR A 193 -19.79 -3.00 4.77
CA THR A 193 -19.65 -4.03 5.81
C THR A 193 -18.58 -5.06 5.45
N HIS A 194 -18.55 -5.52 4.19
CA HIS A 194 -17.51 -6.44 3.70
C HIS A 194 -16.13 -5.75 3.58
N PHE A 195 -16.12 -4.47 3.22
CA PHE A 195 -14.91 -3.73 2.91
C PHE A 195 -14.85 -2.40 3.70
N PRO A 196 -14.58 -2.45 5.03
CA PRO A 196 -14.56 -1.27 5.88
C PRO A 196 -13.68 -0.11 5.42
N GLN A 197 -12.61 -0.34 4.66
CA GLN A 197 -11.75 0.78 4.19
C GLN A 197 -12.50 1.73 3.25
N LEU A 198 -13.65 1.35 2.68
CA LEU A 198 -14.50 2.26 1.89
C LEU A 198 -15.07 3.43 2.69
N TYR A 199 -15.07 3.35 4.03
CA TYR A 199 -15.38 4.47 4.89
C TYR A 199 -14.19 4.95 5.73
N ALA A 200 -12.97 4.57 5.35
CA ALA A 200 -11.76 5.18 5.88
C ALA A 200 -11.56 6.60 5.32
N GLN A 201 -10.82 7.40 6.08
CA GLN A 201 -10.25 8.66 5.63
C GLN A 201 -8.73 8.57 5.67
N VAL A 202 -8.06 9.39 4.87
CA VAL A 202 -6.61 9.54 4.93
C VAL A 202 -6.27 10.63 5.93
N ALA A 203 -5.77 10.25 7.10
CA ALA A 203 -5.21 11.20 8.05
C ALA A 203 -3.74 11.46 7.73
N ALA A 204 -3.29 12.66 8.12
CA ALA A 204 -1.92 13.11 7.87
C ALA A 204 -1.55 13.04 6.37
N ALA A 205 -2.51 13.37 5.49
CA ALA A 205 -2.38 13.22 4.03
C ALA A 205 -1.18 13.94 3.42
N HIS A 206 -0.73 15.01 4.07
CA HIS A 206 0.42 15.84 3.65
C HIS A 206 1.72 15.51 4.40
N THR A 207 1.74 14.45 5.19
CA THR A 207 2.94 13.97 5.88
C THR A 207 3.53 12.78 5.14
N THR A 208 4.62 12.25 5.69
CA THR A 208 5.36 11.14 5.11
C THR A 208 4.92 9.79 5.62
N GLU A 209 4.08 9.81 6.64
CA GLU A 209 3.43 8.65 7.23
C GLU A 209 1.91 8.85 7.20
N PRO A 210 1.31 9.02 6.00
CA PRO A 210 -0.13 9.12 5.91
C PRO A 210 -0.75 7.78 6.30
N VAL A 211 -1.85 7.83 7.04
CA VAL A 211 -2.53 6.63 7.57
C VAL A 211 -3.99 6.64 7.16
N GLN A 212 -4.54 5.48 6.84
CA GLN A 212 -5.98 5.29 6.75
C GLN A 212 -6.55 5.07 8.14
N ILE A 213 -7.60 5.81 8.47
CA ILE A 213 -8.32 5.69 9.74
C ILE A 213 -9.80 5.48 9.43
N LEU A 214 -10.42 4.49 10.06
CA LEU A 214 -11.86 4.28 9.95
C LEU A 214 -12.62 5.44 10.59
N ARG A 215 -13.66 5.91 9.91
CA ARG A 215 -14.63 6.83 10.50
C ARG A 215 -15.46 6.12 11.57
N ASP A 216 -16.02 6.91 12.48
CA ASP A 216 -16.90 6.38 13.53
C ASP A 216 -18.18 5.74 12.97
N ARG A 217 -18.55 6.06 11.72
CA ARG A 217 -19.67 5.46 11.01
C ARG A 217 -19.38 5.33 9.50
N PRO A 218 -19.98 4.33 8.83
CA PRO A 218 -19.99 4.27 7.37
C PRO A 218 -20.60 5.52 6.71
N TRP A 219 -20.25 5.76 5.44
CA TRP A 219 -20.89 6.79 4.63
C TRP A 219 -22.36 6.47 4.42
N LYS A 220 -23.23 7.50 4.50
CA LYS A 220 -24.63 7.35 4.12
C LYS A 220 -24.71 7.15 2.61
N ASN A 221 -25.73 6.43 2.17
CA ASN A 221 -25.98 6.17 0.75
C ASN A 221 -26.11 7.48 -0.06
N SER A 222 -26.68 8.54 0.53
CA SER A 222 -26.79 9.86 -0.10
C SER A 222 -25.45 10.60 -0.24
N GLU A 223 -24.43 10.22 0.52
CA GLU A 223 -23.07 10.77 0.40
C GLU A 223 -22.30 10.06 -0.73
N VAL A 224 -22.66 8.81 -1.06
CA VAL A 224 -21.99 7.97 -2.06
C VAL A 224 -22.69 7.96 -3.43
N ILE A 225 -24.03 7.93 -3.46
CA ILE A 225 -24.83 7.87 -4.69
C ILE A 225 -25.09 9.26 -5.25
N ARG A 226 -24.91 9.38 -6.57
CA ARG A 226 -25.17 10.58 -7.36
C ARG A 226 -26.09 10.29 -8.52
N LYS A 227 -26.80 11.34 -8.95
CA LYS A 227 -27.50 11.38 -10.23
C LYS A 227 -26.73 12.27 -11.19
N GLY A 228 -26.55 11.78 -12.41
CA GLY A 228 -25.90 12.50 -13.48
C GLY A 228 -26.80 12.61 -14.70
N VAL A 229 -26.54 13.63 -15.52
CA VAL A 229 -27.09 13.72 -16.87
C VAL A 229 -25.93 13.61 -17.85
N TYR A 230 -26.09 12.79 -18.88
CA TYR A 230 -25.11 12.70 -19.97
C TYR A 230 -25.71 13.27 -21.26
N LEU A 231 -24.83 13.81 -22.11
CA LEU A 231 -25.21 14.30 -23.42
C LEU A 231 -24.96 13.19 -24.45
N PRO A 232 -25.99 12.78 -25.21
CA PRO A 232 -25.81 11.82 -26.28
C PRO A 232 -24.71 12.20 -27.27
N GLN A 233 -23.95 11.21 -27.72
CA GLN A 233 -22.91 11.41 -28.73
C GLN A 233 -23.22 10.64 -30.01
N GLN A 234 -22.47 10.96 -31.07
CA GLN A 234 -22.63 10.34 -32.39
C GLN A 234 -22.50 8.81 -32.36
N THR A 235 -21.60 8.29 -31.50
CA THR A 235 -21.39 6.84 -31.35
C THR A 235 -21.44 6.46 -29.88
N LYS A 236 -21.82 5.20 -29.60
CA LYS A 236 -21.87 4.65 -28.25
C LYS A 236 -20.53 4.74 -27.54
N ASP A 237 -19.43 4.53 -28.26
CA ASP A 237 -18.07 4.58 -27.72
C ASP A 237 -17.66 6.00 -27.34
N LYS A 238 -17.97 7.00 -28.17
CA LYS A 238 -17.74 8.42 -27.82
C LYS A 238 -18.58 8.83 -26.62
N GLU A 239 -19.83 8.38 -26.55
CA GLU A 239 -20.73 8.62 -25.43
C GLU A 239 -20.19 8.01 -24.13
N PHE A 240 -19.77 6.74 -24.19
CA PHE A 240 -19.22 6.04 -23.05
C PHE A 240 -17.90 6.66 -22.57
N ALA A 241 -17.00 7.02 -23.49
CA ALA A 241 -15.78 7.75 -23.16
C ALA A 241 -16.08 9.11 -22.49
N ALA A 242 -17.09 9.84 -22.98
CA ALA A 242 -17.52 11.09 -22.39
C ALA A 242 -18.07 10.90 -20.96
N VAL A 243 -18.84 9.84 -20.71
CA VAL A 243 -19.33 9.50 -19.36
C VAL A 243 -18.18 9.17 -18.42
N LEU A 244 -17.22 8.34 -18.84
CA LEU A 244 -16.04 8.01 -18.03
C LEU A 244 -15.21 9.25 -17.71
N HIS A 245 -14.99 10.11 -18.70
CA HIS A 245 -14.27 11.36 -18.51
C HIS A 245 -15.02 12.31 -17.56
N LEU A 246 -16.33 12.50 -17.76
CA LEU A 246 -17.16 13.36 -16.93
C LEU A 246 -17.15 12.92 -15.46
N ASP A 247 -17.27 11.61 -15.20
CA ASP A 247 -17.32 11.10 -13.82
C ASP A 247 -15.96 11.20 -13.13
N GLY A 248 -14.86 10.91 -13.84
CA GLY A 248 -13.51 11.13 -13.33
C GLY A 248 -13.25 12.61 -13.01
N GLN A 249 -13.69 13.54 -13.87
CA GLN A 249 -13.58 14.98 -13.61
C GLN A 249 -14.34 15.42 -12.36
N LYS A 250 -15.53 14.86 -12.12
CA LYS A 250 -16.28 15.15 -10.89
C LYS A 250 -15.55 14.65 -9.66
N MET A 251 -15.02 13.43 -9.70
CA MET A 251 -14.27 12.87 -8.56
C MET A 251 -13.07 13.74 -8.19
N MET A 252 -12.36 14.30 -9.18
CA MET A 252 -11.24 15.20 -8.94
C MET A 252 -11.62 16.55 -8.29
N GLN A 253 -12.90 16.93 -8.31
CA GLN A 253 -13.41 18.16 -7.70
C GLN A 253 -13.93 17.95 -6.27
N GLU A 254 -13.96 16.70 -5.81
CA GLU A 254 -14.43 16.36 -4.47
C GLU A 254 -13.45 16.82 -3.39
N ASP A 255 -14.01 17.12 -2.23
CA ASP A 255 -13.22 17.37 -1.03
C ASP A 255 -12.58 16.05 -0.56
N PHE A 256 -11.30 15.88 -0.88
CA PHE A 256 -10.56 14.66 -0.56
C PHE A 256 -10.58 14.30 0.94
N ASP A 257 -10.64 15.30 1.82
CA ASP A 257 -10.58 15.08 3.26
C ASP A 257 -11.95 14.74 3.86
N ASN A 258 -13.01 15.33 3.31
CA ASN A 258 -14.35 15.27 3.91
C ASN A 258 -15.39 14.49 3.11
N ALA A 259 -15.11 14.13 1.85
CA ALA A 259 -15.98 13.33 1.00
C ALA A 259 -15.58 11.85 1.01
N PRO A 260 -16.48 10.93 0.63
CA PRO A 260 -16.09 9.56 0.37
C PRO A 260 -15.08 9.51 -0.79
N LEU A 261 -14.01 8.75 -0.60
CA LEU A 261 -12.99 8.48 -1.62
C LEU A 261 -13.48 7.55 -2.74
N TRP A 262 -14.78 7.27 -2.79
CA TRP A 262 -15.46 6.48 -3.83
C TRP A 262 -16.91 6.91 -3.99
N GLN A 263 -17.41 6.89 -5.21
CA GLN A 263 -18.74 7.40 -5.54
C GLN A 263 -19.37 6.61 -6.67
N ILE A 264 -20.70 6.53 -6.65
CA ILE A 264 -21.49 5.86 -7.68
C ILE A 264 -22.40 6.88 -8.33
N THR A 265 -22.28 7.06 -9.64
CA THR A 265 -23.15 7.96 -10.39
C THR A 265 -24.03 7.20 -11.37
N VAL A 266 -25.34 7.40 -11.26
CA VAL A 266 -26.32 6.91 -12.25
C VAL A 266 -26.59 8.03 -13.24
N TYR A 267 -26.06 7.90 -14.46
CA TYR A 267 -26.27 8.83 -15.55
C TYR A 267 -27.46 8.42 -16.41
N ALA A 268 -28.39 9.35 -16.60
CA ALA A 268 -29.52 9.21 -17.52
C ALA A 268 -29.52 10.35 -18.55
N SER A 269 -30.22 10.15 -19.66
CA SER A 269 -30.51 11.19 -20.64
C SER A 269 -32.01 11.41 -20.73
N THR A 270 -32.44 12.64 -21.01
CA THR A 270 -33.85 12.94 -21.30
C THR A 270 -34.25 12.54 -22.71
N SER A 271 -33.29 12.33 -23.61
CA SER A 271 -33.51 12.03 -25.03
C SER A 271 -33.19 10.59 -25.42
N GLN A 272 -32.60 9.80 -24.52
CA GLN A 272 -32.29 8.39 -24.76
C GLN A 272 -32.64 7.53 -23.55
N CYS A 273 -33.07 6.29 -23.81
CA CYS A 273 -33.40 5.34 -22.75
C CYS A 273 -32.17 4.81 -22.01
N ARG A 274 -30.98 4.84 -22.63
CA ARG A 274 -29.77 4.22 -22.09
C ARG A 274 -29.37 4.88 -20.77
N VAL A 275 -28.90 4.04 -19.84
CA VAL A 275 -28.42 4.46 -18.52
C VAL A 275 -27.00 3.98 -18.34
N TYR A 276 -26.16 4.81 -17.73
CA TYR A 276 -24.82 4.42 -17.33
C TYR A 276 -24.73 4.42 -15.81
N VAL A 277 -24.14 3.37 -15.24
CA VAL A 277 -23.78 3.32 -13.82
C VAL A 277 -22.27 3.37 -13.74
N ALA A 278 -21.72 4.46 -13.22
CA ALA A 278 -20.29 4.67 -13.06
C ALA A 278 -19.91 4.53 -11.58
N LEU A 279 -18.80 3.84 -11.33
CA LEU A 279 -18.09 3.82 -10.07
C LEU A 279 -16.79 4.59 -10.27
N SER A 280 -16.54 5.60 -9.44
CA SER A 280 -15.27 6.33 -9.38
C SER A 280 -14.65 6.15 -8.01
N VAL A 281 -13.34 5.90 -7.95
CA VAL A 281 -12.60 5.63 -6.71
C VAL A 281 -11.24 6.30 -6.78
N GLU A 282 -10.82 6.96 -5.71
CA GLU A 282 -9.46 7.47 -5.58
C GLU A 282 -8.46 6.31 -5.60
N HIS A 283 -7.45 6.38 -6.47
CA HIS A 283 -6.48 5.31 -6.70
C HIS A 283 -5.56 5.09 -5.48
N VAL A 284 -5.62 5.96 -4.46
CA VAL A 284 -5.04 5.71 -3.13
C VAL A 284 -5.68 4.49 -2.45
N MET A 285 -6.95 4.18 -2.73
CA MET A 285 -7.65 3.03 -2.13
C MET A 285 -7.62 1.77 -2.99
N ILE A 286 -7.33 1.89 -4.28
CA ILE A 286 -7.65 0.82 -5.23
C ILE A 286 -6.65 0.69 -6.37
N ASP A 287 -6.43 -0.54 -6.83
CA ASP A 287 -5.81 -0.83 -8.12
C ASP A 287 -6.85 -1.29 -9.16
N GLY A 288 -6.41 -1.53 -10.40
CA GLY A 288 -7.31 -1.92 -11.48
C GLY A 288 -8.02 -3.27 -11.27
N ARG A 289 -7.40 -4.22 -10.55
CA ARG A 289 -8.02 -5.53 -10.27
C ARG A 289 -9.05 -5.41 -9.16
N ALA A 290 -8.70 -4.70 -8.09
CA ALA A 290 -9.62 -4.37 -7.02
C ALA A 290 -10.82 -3.55 -7.51
N MET A 291 -10.60 -2.59 -8.43
CA MET A 291 -11.69 -1.82 -9.05
C MET A 291 -12.69 -2.72 -9.78
N ALA A 292 -12.18 -3.68 -10.56
CA ALA A 292 -13.05 -4.64 -11.24
C ALA A 292 -13.83 -5.52 -10.24
N ASN A 293 -13.17 -6.00 -9.19
CA ASN A 293 -13.79 -6.82 -8.14
C ASN A 293 -14.86 -6.02 -7.37
N LEU A 294 -14.56 -4.78 -6.98
CA LEU A 294 -15.49 -3.89 -6.28
C LEU A 294 -16.71 -3.55 -7.15
N PHE A 295 -16.49 -3.25 -8.43
CA PHE A 295 -17.58 -2.95 -9.36
C PHE A 295 -18.44 -4.19 -9.63
N GLN A 296 -17.83 -5.37 -9.71
CA GLN A 296 -18.56 -6.63 -9.79
C GLN A 296 -19.41 -6.86 -8.52
N ALA A 297 -18.83 -6.67 -7.33
CA ALA A 297 -19.57 -6.78 -6.07
C ALA A 297 -20.75 -5.79 -6.00
N LEU A 298 -20.55 -4.56 -6.50
CA LEU A 298 -21.58 -3.53 -6.55
C LEU A 298 -22.79 -3.93 -7.41
N LEU A 299 -22.55 -4.66 -8.49
CA LEU A 299 -23.60 -5.01 -9.45
C LEU A 299 -24.10 -6.46 -9.30
N ALA A 300 -23.45 -7.28 -8.48
CA ALA A 300 -23.83 -8.66 -8.23
C ALA A 300 -25.19 -8.76 -7.54
N GLU A 301 -25.90 -9.88 -7.74
CA GLU A 301 -27.15 -10.16 -7.04
C GLU A 301 -26.92 -10.52 -5.57
N ASN A 302 -25.84 -11.25 -5.28
CA ASN A 302 -25.44 -11.65 -3.93
C ASN A 302 -23.92 -11.44 -3.73
N ILE A 303 -23.52 -11.01 -2.52
CA ILE A 303 -22.12 -10.86 -2.10
C ILE A 303 -21.81 -11.54 -0.77
N SER A 304 -22.76 -12.29 -0.19
CA SER A 304 -22.60 -12.91 1.14
C SER A 304 -21.32 -13.74 1.27
N ASP A 305 -20.88 -14.34 0.17
CA ASP A 305 -19.76 -15.28 0.13
C ASP A 305 -18.42 -14.57 -0.18
N LEU A 306 -18.43 -13.25 -0.36
CA LEU A 306 -17.20 -12.49 -0.55
C LEU A 306 -16.40 -12.41 0.75
N PRO A 307 -15.06 -12.45 0.68
CA PRO A 307 -14.21 -12.28 1.85
C PRO A 307 -14.41 -10.89 2.47
N GLN A 308 -14.13 -10.79 3.76
CA GLN A 308 -14.16 -9.53 4.49
C GLN A 308 -12.75 -8.94 4.55
N ASP A 309 -12.54 -7.78 3.93
CA ASP A 309 -11.25 -7.08 3.92
C ASP A 309 -11.24 -6.03 5.04
N THR A 310 -10.86 -6.42 6.27
CA THR A 310 -10.76 -5.45 7.37
C THR A 310 -9.48 -4.63 7.26
N LEU A 311 -9.47 -3.43 7.86
CA LEU A 311 -8.31 -2.52 7.79
C LEU A 311 -7.08 -3.12 8.50
N GLU A 312 -7.29 -3.88 9.57
CA GLU A 312 -6.26 -4.55 10.38
C GLU A 312 -5.66 -5.76 9.68
N ALA A 313 -6.50 -6.51 8.95
CA ALA A 313 -6.10 -7.75 8.30
C ALA A 313 -5.47 -7.54 6.93
N THR A 314 -5.63 -6.35 6.33
CA THR A 314 -5.14 -6.07 4.99
C THR A 314 -3.66 -5.70 5.03
N PRO A 315 -2.76 -6.54 4.50
CA PRO A 315 -1.34 -6.23 4.50
C PRO A 315 -1.01 -5.23 3.39
N ARG A 316 0.04 -4.42 3.61
CA ARG A 316 0.59 -3.58 2.54
C ARG A 316 1.37 -4.45 1.57
N ALA A 317 1.47 -3.99 0.32
CA ALA A 317 2.18 -4.75 -0.71
C ALA A 317 3.66 -4.98 -0.35
N GLU A 318 4.33 -4.03 0.30
CA GLU A 318 5.71 -4.14 0.76
C GLU A 318 5.89 -5.07 1.98
N ASP A 319 4.82 -5.42 2.70
CA ASP A 319 4.88 -6.36 3.83
C ASP A 319 4.89 -7.81 3.34
N THR A 320 4.27 -8.09 2.19
CA THR A 320 4.10 -9.44 1.63
C THR A 320 5.05 -9.74 0.46
N ILE A 321 5.53 -8.69 -0.22
CA ILE A 321 6.39 -8.80 -1.40
C ILE A 321 7.70 -8.09 -1.13
N ASN A 322 8.83 -8.77 -1.41
CA ASN A 322 10.14 -8.13 -1.30
C ASN A 322 10.30 -7.01 -2.35
N MET A 323 10.26 -5.76 -1.89
CA MET A 323 10.45 -4.55 -2.69
C MET A 323 11.76 -3.82 -2.40
N ARG A 324 12.70 -4.37 -1.60
CA ARG A 324 13.90 -3.65 -1.16
C ARG A 324 14.79 -3.25 -2.35
N PRO A 325 15.08 -1.95 -2.57
CA PRO A 325 15.88 -1.51 -3.70
C PRO A 325 17.38 -1.77 -3.48
N PHE A 326 18.12 -1.92 -4.59
CA PHE A 326 19.57 -1.72 -4.61
C PHE A 326 19.84 -0.25 -4.96
N LEU A 327 20.37 0.52 -4.00
CA LEU A 327 20.44 2.00 -4.01
C LEU A 327 21.26 2.63 -5.16
N GLN A 328 21.97 1.84 -5.97
CA GLN A 328 23.06 2.36 -6.80
C GLN A 328 22.66 2.86 -8.21
N THR A 329 21.43 2.64 -8.70
CA THR A 329 21.16 2.75 -10.16
C THR A 329 20.03 3.70 -10.60
N TYR A 330 19.29 4.37 -9.72
CA TYR A 330 17.95 4.88 -10.08
C TYR A 330 17.69 6.40 -9.97
N PHE A 331 18.71 7.23 -9.69
CA PHE A 331 18.55 8.69 -9.64
C PHE A 331 18.84 9.43 -10.96
N ALA A 332 18.96 8.71 -12.08
CA ALA A 332 19.12 9.37 -13.39
C ALA A 332 17.75 9.84 -13.92
N PRO A 333 17.54 11.15 -14.16
CA PRO A 333 16.29 11.63 -14.75
C PRO A 333 16.11 11.01 -16.14
N ALA A 334 14.99 10.35 -16.38
CA ALA A 334 14.67 9.85 -17.71
C ALA A 334 14.40 11.04 -18.64
N LYS A 335 15.01 11.05 -19.83
CA LYS A 335 14.60 11.98 -20.88
C LYS A 335 13.16 11.64 -21.24
N SER A 336 12.25 12.60 -21.03
CA SER A 336 10.86 12.49 -21.48
C SER A 336 10.86 12.14 -22.95
N TRP A 337 9.99 11.24 -23.42
CA TRP A 337 9.79 11.00 -24.85
C TRP A 337 8.42 11.58 -25.25
N PRO A 338 8.29 12.34 -26.34
CA PRO A 338 9.31 12.68 -27.35
C PRO A 338 10.19 13.92 -27.01
N ALA A 339 10.53 14.11 -25.74
CA ALA A 339 11.46 15.13 -25.24
C ALA A 339 11.02 16.55 -25.59
N GLU A 340 11.77 17.19 -26.50
CA GLU A 340 11.60 18.58 -26.94
C GLU A 340 10.33 18.80 -27.76
N GLN A 341 9.65 17.73 -28.18
CA GLN A 341 8.37 17.81 -28.92
C GLN A 341 7.14 17.90 -27.99
N ILE A 342 7.33 18.08 -26.69
CA ILE A 342 6.25 18.26 -25.73
C ILE A 342 6.01 19.77 -25.56
N ASP A 343 5.03 20.31 -26.29
CA ASP A 343 4.69 21.74 -26.30
C ASP A 343 4.19 22.24 -24.93
N VAL A 344 3.55 21.36 -24.16
CA VAL A 344 2.96 21.66 -22.85
C VAL A 344 3.37 20.58 -21.85
N SER A 345 3.79 20.98 -20.65
CA SER A 345 4.09 20.04 -19.57
C SER A 345 2.97 19.00 -19.44
N PRO A 346 3.27 17.69 -19.28
CA PRO A 346 2.24 16.67 -19.08
C PRO A 346 1.26 16.97 -17.94
N LEU A 347 1.69 17.80 -16.99
CA LEU A 347 0.92 18.30 -15.86
C LEU A 347 -0.07 19.42 -16.25
N ALA A 348 0.24 20.25 -17.24
CA ALA A 348 -0.66 21.29 -17.74
C ALA A 348 -1.55 20.82 -18.91
N SER A 349 -1.28 19.62 -19.45
CA SER A 349 -2.06 19.07 -20.56
C SER A 349 -3.46 18.63 -20.09
N PRO A 350 -4.53 19.03 -20.78
CA PRO A 350 -5.86 18.55 -20.47
C PRO A 350 -5.93 17.03 -20.68
N SER A 351 -6.64 16.34 -19.79
CA SER A 351 -6.89 14.91 -19.97
C SER A 351 -7.87 14.70 -21.13
N ALA A 352 -7.58 13.71 -21.96
CA ALA A 352 -8.47 13.28 -23.04
C ALA A 352 -8.51 11.75 -23.06
N LEU A 353 -9.70 11.20 -23.35
CA LEU A 353 -9.92 9.76 -23.39
C LEU A 353 -10.52 9.35 -24.74
N PRO A 354 -9.70 8.93 -25.71
CA PRO A 354 -10.19 8.22 -26.88
C PRO A 354 -10.50 6.76 -26.51
N LEU A 355 -11.68 6.27 -26.92
CA LEU A 355 -12.04 4.87 -26.78
C LEU A 355 -12.08 4.20 -28.15
N PHE A 356 -11.45 3.03 -28.24
CA PHE A 356 -11.49 2.18 -29.41
C PHE A 356 -11.85 0.76 -28.96
N SER A 357 -13.02 0.29 -29.40
CA SER A 357 -13.54 -1.04 -29.08
C SER A 357 -13.26 -2.02 -30.21
N LEU A 358 -12.72 -3.19 -29.87
CA LEU A 358 -12.55 -4.30 -30.80
C LEU A 358 -13.74 -5.27 -30.65
N SER A 359 -14.22 -5.81 -31.76
CA SER A 359 -15.24 -6.87 -31.70
C SER A 359 -14.66 -8.15 -31.10
N SER A 360 -15.53 -9.07 -30.66
CA SER A 360 -15.08 -10.39 -30.20
C SER A 360 -14.30 -11.15 -31.28
N GLY A 361 -14.71 -11.00 -32.55
CA GLY A 361 -14.01 -11.51 -33.73
C GLY A 361 -12.59 -10.96 -33.83
N ASP A 362 -12.45 -9.63 -33.78
CA ASP A 362 -11.16 -8.93 -33.88
C ASP A 362 -10.22 -9.24 -32.72
N VAL A 363 -10.73 -9.65 -31.56
CA VAL A 363 -9.92 -10.09 -30.41
C VAL A 363 -9.54 -11.57 -30.52
N SER A 364 -10.43 -12.41 -31.03
CA SER A 364 -10.23 -13.86 -31.10
C SER A 364 -9.09 -14.26 -32.04
N GLN A 365 -8.96 -13.61 -33.19
CA GLN A 365 -7.96 -13.95 -34.20
C GLN A 365 -6.53 -13.62 -33.74
N PRO A 366 -6.23 -12.41 -33.20
CA PRO A 366 -4.90 -12.13 -32.64
C PRO A 366 -4.55 -13.03 -31.46
N LYS A 367 -5.52 -13.43 -30.64
CA LYS A 367 -5.28 -14.42 -29.56
C LYS A 367 -4.84 -15.77 -30.12
N ALA A 368 -5.51 -16.27 -31.17
CA ALA A 368 -5.15 -17.53 -31.81
C ALA A 368 -3.76 -17.47 -32.44
N LEU A 369 -3.46 -16.40 -33.19
CA LEU A 369 -2.14 -16.17 -33.78
C LEU A 369 -1.04 -16.04 -32.73
N ALA A 370 -1.28 -15.29 -31.66
CA ALA A 370 -0.32 -15.15 -30.57
C ALA A 370 0.08 -16.50 -29.98
N ARG A 371 -0.91 -17.40 -29.75
CA ARG A 371 -0.65 -18.75 -29.27
C ARG A 371 0.18 -19.57 -30.26
N LEU A 372 -0.15 -19.52 -31.56
CA LEU A 372 0.60 -20.20 -32.62
C LEU A 372 2.08 -19.76 -32.62
N HIS A 373 2.35 -18.49 -32.33
CA HIS A 373 3.69 -17.92 -32.28
C HIS A 373 4.35 -17.95 -30.88
N LYS A 374 3.82 -18.76 -29.95
CA LYS A 374 4.34 -18.96 -28.58
C LYS A 374 4.31 -17.69 -27.72
N VAL A 375 3.33 -16.82 -27.93
CA VAL A 375 3.04 -15.65 -27.11
C VAL A 375 1.75 -15.95 -26.33
N PRO A 376 1.84 -16.42 -25.07
CA PRO A 376 0.68 -16.96 -24.34
C PRO A 376 -0.37 -15.90 -24.00
N ALA A 377 0.03 -14.65 -23.80
CA ALA A 377 -0.84 -13.56 -23.41
C ALA A 377 -0.98 -12.52 -24.54
N LEU A 378 -2.22 -12.15 -24.86
CA LEU A 378 -2.52 -11.12 -25.86
C LEU A 378 -1.85 -9.77 -25.53
N ASN A 379 -1.69 -9.45 -24.23
CA ASN A 379 -1.06 -8.21 -23.79
C ASN A 379 0.33 -7.98 -24.40
N ALA A 380 1.16 -9.03 -24.50
CA ALA A 380 2.51 -8.90 -25.08
C ALA A 380 2.46 -8.59 -26.58
N ALA A 381 1.50 -9.18 -27.32
CA ALA A 381 1.28 -8.87 -28.72
C ALA A 381 0.77 -7.43 -28.90
N LEU A 382 -0.17 -6.97 -28.06
CA LEU A 382 -0.68 -5.60 -28.10
C LEU A 382 0.41 -4.56 -27.78
N LEU A 383 1.27 -4.84 -26.81
CA LEU A 383 2.41 -3.97 -26.48
C LEU A 383 3.42 -3.91 -27.62
N ALA A 384 3.67 -5.02 -28.31
CA ALA A 384 4.51 -5.03 -29.51
C ALA A 384 3.87 -4.24 -30.67
N MET A 385 2.55 -4.39 -30.89
CA MET A 385 1.80 -3.60 -31.88
C MET A 385 1.86 -2.11 -31.56
N TYR A 386 1.69 -1.74 -30.28
CA TYR A 386 1.82 -0.36 -29.82
C TYR A 386 3.23 0.19 -30.09
N GLY A 387 4.27 -0.58 -29.74
CA GLY A 387 5.65 -0.17 -30.01
C GLY A 387 5.95 0.00 -31.50
N LEU A 388 5.38 -0.85 -32.35
CA LEU A 388 5.48 -0.71 -33.81
C LEU A 388 4.69 0.47 -34.36
N ALA A 389 3.50 0.76 -33.80
CA ALA A 389 2.72 1.94 -34.19
C ALA A 389 3.52 3.22 -33.87
N VAL A 390 4.12 3.29 -32.68
CA VAL A 390 5.04 4.38 -32.33
C VAL A 390 6.23 4.42 -33.28
N TRP A 391 6.92 3.30 -33.50
CA TRP A 391 8.05 3.23 -34.43
C TRP A 391 7.66 3.71 -35.83
N SER A 392 6.50 3.32 -36.36
CA SER A 392 6.04 3.71 -37.70
C SER A 392 5.98 5.24 -37.90
N LYS A 393 5.68 5.97 -36.82
CA LYS A 393 5.60 7.44 -36.82
C LYS A 393 6.97 8.11 -36.66
N TYR A 394 7.87 7.52 -35.86
CA TYR A 394 9.12 8.15 -35.44
C TYR A 394 10.41 7.48 -35.95
N ARG A 395 10.31 6.43 -36.78
CA ARG A 395 11.46 5.70 -37.35
C ARG A 395 12.44 6.55 -38.17
N TYR A 396 12.01 7.73 -38.60
CA TYR A 396 12.84 8.67 -39.35
C TYR A 396 13.67 9.60 -38.46
N THR A 397 13.27 9.77 -37.19
CA THR A 397 13.93 10.66 -36.24
C THR A 397 14.74 9.92 -35.18
N LEU A 398 14.51 8.62 -34.99
CA LEU A 398 15.15 7.80 -33.95
C LEU A 398 15.79 6.54 -34.57
N ARG A 399 17.14 6.49 -34.57
CA ARG A 399 17.91 5.31 -35.01
C ARG A 399 19.09 5.04 -34.07
N PRO A 400 19.20 3.84 -33.45
CA PRO A 400 18.17 2.78 -33.42
C PRO A 400 16.93 3.23 -32.66
N PHE A 401 15.75 2.71 -33.02
CA PHE A 401 14.55 2.93 -32.22
C PHE A 401 14.55 1.96 -31.05
N ARG A 402 14.70 2.53 -29.85
CA ARG A 402 14.58 1.82 -28.58
C ARG A 402 13.34 2.33 -27.87
N LEU A 403 12.40 1.43 -27.61
CA LEU A 403 11.24 1.71 -26.78
C LEU A 403 11.49 1.18 -25.38
N VAL A 404 11.59 2.10 -24.43
CA VAL A 404 11.51 1.80 -23.00
C VAL A 404 10.12 2.20 -22.53
N ALA A 405 9.32 1.22 -22.14
CA ALA A 405 7.96 1.43 -21.65
C ALA A 405 7.78 0.78 -20.29
N ILE A 406 6.82 1.26 -19.51
CA ILE A 406 6.45 0.66 -18.23
C ILE A 406 5.01 0.17 -18.33
N SER A 407 4.79 -1.08 -17.95
CA SER A 407 3.48 -1.73 -17.87
C SER A 407 3.16 -2.07 -16.43
N ALA A 408 1.92 -1.85 -16.01
CA ALA A 408 1.45 -2.32 -14.71
C ALA A 408 1.27 -3.84 -14.72
N ARG A 409 1.55 -4.48 -13.59
CA ARG A 409 1.22 -5.89 -13.32
C ARG A 409 0.57 -6.01 -11.95
N SER A 410 -0.51 -6.80 -11.88
CA SER A 410 -1.11 -7.16 -10.59
C SER A 410 -0.20 -8.14 -9.85
N GLU A 411 0.10 -7.82 -8.61
CA GLU A 411 0.76 -8.68 -7.62
C GLU A 411 -0.23 -9.19 -6.57
N ARG A 412 -1.53 -8.87 -6.71
CA ARG A 412 -2.61 -9.39 -5.85
C ARG A 412 -2.60 -10.92 -5.87
N ASP A 413 -2.60 -11.53 -4.68
CA ASP A 413 -2.42 -12.95 -4.48
C ASP A 413 -3.11 -13.34 -3.16
N ALA A 414 -4.16 -14.15 -3.24
CA ALA A 414 -5.00 -14.50 -2.09
C ALA A 414 -4.24 -15.29 -1.00
N PRO A 415 -3.36 -16.26 -1.34
CA PRO A 415 -2.42 -16.88 -0.39
C PRO A 415 -1.55 -15.92 0.42
N LEU A 416 -1.31 -14.69 -0.07
CA LEU A 416 -0.56 -13.66 0.66
C LEU A 416 -1.47 -12.76 1.50
N CYS A 417 -2.73 -13.14 1.67
CA CYS A 417 -3.77 -12.36 2.34
C CYS A 417 -3.99 -10.97 1.71
N HIS A 418 -3.65 -10.79 0.43
CA HIS A 418 -3.97 -9.55 -0.26
C HIS A 418 -5.49 -9.38 -0.28
N ALA A 419 -5.95 -8.15 0.00
CA ALA A 419 -7.37 -7.82 0.00
C ALA A 419 -8.05 -8.28 -1.30
N TYR A 420 -9.35 -8.47 -1.27
CA TYR A 420 -10.13 -8.81 -2.46
C TYR A 420 -10.45 -7.59 -3.32
N ALA A 421 -10.97 -6.52 -2.73
CA ALA A 421 -11.55 -5.38 -3.46
C ALA A 421 -10.85 -4.03 -3.21
N LEU A 422 -9.83 -3.99 -2.35
CA LEU A 422 -9.17 -2.75 -1.93
C LEU A 422 -7.64 -2.88 -1.91
N SER A 423 -6.97 -1.77 -1.58
CA SER A 423 -5.52 -1.59 -1.56
C SER A 423 -4.84 -1.76 -2.93
N ASN A 424 -3.57 -1.36 -3.01
CA ASN A 424 -2.81 -1.36 -4.24
C ASN A 424 -1.71 -2.44 -4.27
N TYR A 425 -1.91 -3.51 -5.05
CA TYR A 425 -0.92 -4.56 -5.25
C TYR A 425 -0.44 -4.53 -6.70
N VAL A 426 0.24 -3.45 -7.10
CA VAL A 426 0.72 -3.25 -8.48
C VAL A 426 2.21 -3.01 -8.52
N SER A 427 2.91 -3.76 -9.37
CA SER A 427 4.30 -3.49 -9.75
C SER A 427 4.39 -2.84 -11.13
N SER A 428 5.51 -2.16 -11.39
CA SER A 428 5.75 -1.41 -12.62
C SER A 428 6.86 -2.07 -13.43
N HIS A 429 6.46 -2.87 -14.43
CA HIS A 429 7.35 -3.65 -15.27
C HIS A 429 7.93 -2.84 -16.41
N GLN A 430 9.26 -2.75 -16.47
CA GLN A 430 9.90 -2.17 -17.65
C GLN A 430 9.99 -3.17 -18.79
N ILE A 431 9.61 -2.71 -19.96
CA ILE A 431 9.80 -3.35 -21.24
C ILE A 431 10.86 -2.54 -21.98
N ASP A 432 11.85 -3.22 -22.53
CA ASP A 432 12.96 -2.61 -23.27
C ASP A 432 13.15 -3.35 -24.59
N VAL A 433 12.59 -2.79 -25.66
CA VAL A 433 12.61 -3.39 -26.99
C VAL A 433 13.29 -2.49 -27.99
N TYR A 434 14.12 -3.12 -28.83
CA TYR A 434 14.73 -2.50 -29.99
C TYR A 434 13.96 -2.96 -31.22
N ILE A 435 13.58 -2.01 -32.08
CA ILE A 435 12.84 -2.31 -33.31
C ILE A 435 13.65 -1.79 -34.50
N GLN A 436 13.95 -2.69 -35.42
CA GLN A 436 14.68 -2.42 -36.65
C GLN A 436 13.85 -2.82 -37.88
N SER A 437 14.23 -2.25 -39.02
CA SER A 437 13.62 -2.64 -40.30
C SER A 437 13.99 -4.09 -40.62
N GLY A 438 12.99 -4.92 -40.91
CA GLY A 438 13.18 -6.34 -41.21
C GLY A 438 12.99 -7.28 -40.01
N ASP A 439 12.79 -6.74 -38.80
CA ASP A 439 12.49 -7.57 -37.62
C ASP A 439 11.15 -8.30 -37.79
N ASP A 440 11.12 -9.58 -37.41
CA ASP A 440 9.88 -10.36 -37.31
C ASP A 440 9.04 -9.86 -36.12
N PHE A 441 7.79 -9.50 -36.39
CA PHE A 441 6.84 -9.03 -35.37
C PHE A 441 6.75 -9.97 -34.17
N TRP A 442 6.66 -11.28 -34.43
CA TRP A 442 6.46 -12.26 -33.37
C TRP A 442 7.71 -12.46 -32.52
N THR A 443 8.89 -12.17 -33.05
CA THR A 443 10.14 -12.13 -32.29
C THR A 443 10.11 -10.99 -31.26
N ILE A 444 9.64 -9.80 -31.65
CA ILE A 444 9.45 -8.67 -30.73
C ILE A 444 8.40 -9.03 -29.66
N ALA A 445 7.24 -9.57 -30.07
CA ALA A 445 6.17 -9.96 -29.14
C ALA A 445 6.61 -11.03 -28.13
N ARG A 446 7.41 -12.03 -28.56
CA ARG A 446 8.00 -13.02 -27.64
C ARG A 446 8.97 -12.38 -26.66
N LYS A 447 9.80 -11.43 -27.10
CA LYS A 447 10.68 -10.69 -26.20
C LYS A 447 9.90 -9.92 -25.14
N VAL A 448 8.86 -9.18 -25.54
CA VAL A 448 7.96 -8.49 -24.58
C VAL A 448 7.31 -9.50 -23.62
N SER A 449 6.85 -10.64 -24.12
CA SER A 449 6.25 -11.70 -23.30
C SER A 449 7.25 -12.31 -22.32
N TYR A 450 8.51 -12.41 -22.68
CA TYR A 450 9.59 -12.89 -21.81
C TYR A 450 9.91 -11.84 -20.74
N ASP A 451 10.12 -10.59 -21.13
CA ASP A 451 10.46 -9.49 -20.21
C ASP A 451 9.35 -9.24 -19.17
N THR A 452 8.10 -9.51 -19.52
CA THR A 452 6.95 -9.36 -18.60
C THR A 452 6.71 -10.56 -17.70
N SER A 453 7.27 -11.73 -18.01
CA SER A 453 7.10 -12.96 -17.22
C SER A 453 8.37 -13.42 -16.51
N ASN A 454 9.53 -12.86 -16.86
CA ASN A 454 10.83 -13.22 -16.29
C ASN A 454 10.89 -12.88 -14.78
N PRO A 455 11.22 -13.85 -13.89
CA PRO A 455 11.34 -13.62 -12.45
C PRO A 455 12.29 -12.48 -12.05
N ARG A 456 13.40 -12.32 -12.79
CA ARG A 456 14.34 -11.21 -12.59
C ARG A 456 13.71 -9.87 -12.93
N ALA A 457 12.95 -9.79 -14.02
CA ALA A 457 12.25 -8.57 -14.41
C ALA A 457 11.12 -8.23 -13.43
N ILE A 458 10.39 -9.24 -12.93
CA ILE A 458 9.42 -9.11 -11.84
C ILE A 458 10.09 -8.55 -10.58
N SER A 459 11.22 -9.12 -10.16
CA SER A 459 11.98 -8.63 -9.01
C SER A 459 12.42 -7.18 -9.20
N LEU A 460 12.95 -6.82 -10.37
CA LEU A 460 13.31 -5.44 -10.70
C LEU A 460 12.10 -4.49 -10.68
N ALA A 461 10.94 -4.93 -11.17
CA ALA A 461 9.70 -4.15 -11.15
C ALA A 461 9.23 -3.88 -9.70
N ARG A 462 9.36 -4.86 -8.81
CA ARG A 462 9.05 -4.73 -7.38
C ARG A 462 10.04 -3.80 -6.67
N MET A 463 11.33 -3.88 -6.98
CA MET A 463 12.35 -3.01 -6.39
C MET A 463 12.16 -1.54 -6.76
N ARG A 464 11.69 -1.25 -7.98
CA ARG A 464 11.32 0.13 -8.38
C ARG A 464 10.20 0.70 -7.53
N MET A 465 9.25 -0.14 -7.13
CA MET A 465 8.19 0.28 -6.21
C MET A 465 8.74 0.64 -4.84
N GLY A 466 9.71 -0.13 -4.34
CA GLY A 466 10.40 0.17 -3.08
C GLY A 466 11.18 1.50 -3.09
N MET A 467 11.57 2.01 -4.25
CA MET A 467 12.20 3.34 -4.34
C MET A 467 11.28 4.47 -3.88
N ILE A 468 9.96 4.27 -3.89
CA ILE A 468 9.01 5.26 -3.34
C ILE A 468 9.26 5.50 -1.85
N ALA A 469 9.80 4.51 -1.13
CA ALA A 469 10.18 4.68 0.28
C ALA A 469 11.32 5.69 0.48
N GLN A 470 12.07 6.01 -0.57
CA GLN A 470 13.19 6.96 -0.55
C GLN A 470 12.76 8.38 -0.94
N ILE A 471 11.47 8.61 -1.25
CA ILE A 471 10.98 9.96 -1.51
C ILE A 471 11.06 10.73 -0.20
N PRO A 472 11.85 11.83 -0.14
CA PRO A 472 12.20 12.50 1.10
C PRO A 472 11.00 13.16 1.76
N ASP A 473 11.17 13.40 3.06
CA ASP A 473 10.13 13.92 3.93
C ASP A 473 9.90 15.43 3.79
N GLY A 474 8.64 15.87 3.81
CA GLY A 474 8.26 17.28 3.93
C GLY A 474 7.02 17.70 3.12
N ILE A 475 6.42 18.82 3.52
CA ILE A 475 5.46 19.55 2.66
C ILE A 475 6.21 19.89 1.38
N TYR A 476 5.74 19.37 0.24
CA TYR A 476 6.24 19.82 -1.05
C TYR A 476 5.80 21.27 -1.25
N ILE A 477 6.60 22.20 -0.74
CA ILE A 477 6.49 23.60 -1.12
C ILE A 477 7.15 23.66 -2.49
N SER A 478 6.34 23.74 -3.55
CA SER A 478 6.80 24.08 -4.89
C SER A 478 7.49 25.43 -4.82
N THR A 479 8.78 25.45 -4.51
CA THR A 479 9.57 26.67 -4.32
C THR A 479 10.02 27.26 -5.65
N PHE A 480 9.70 26.61 -6.78
CA PHE A 480 10.16 27.03 -8.09
C PHE A 480 9.05 26.97 -9.14
N ALA A 481 8.62 28.15 -9.57
CA ALA A 481 7.95 28.36 -10.85
C ALA A 481 8.87 28.05 -12.06
N ASP A 482 10.12 27.62 -11.84
CA ASP A 482 11.10 27.34 -12.90
C ASP A 482 11.46 25.84 -13.00
N ARG A 483 10.82 25.21 -14.00
CA ARG A 483 11.29 24.23 -15.02
C ARG A 483 12.22 23.05 -14.68
N HIS A 484 12.71 22.85 -13.47
CA HIS A 484 13.50 21.67 -13.11
C HIS A 484 12.81 20.82 -12.05
N PHE A 485 11.74 20.15 -12.48
CA PHE A 485 11.16 19.05 -11.71
C PHE A 485 12.23 17.99 -11.43
N LEU A 486 12.26 17.50 -10.19
CA LEU A 486 12.78 16.19 -9.85
C LEU A 486 11.91 15.18 -10.63
N LYS A 487 12.28 14.91 -11.88
CA LYS A 487 11.63 13.94 -12.75
C LYS A 487 12.00 12.54 -12.26
N ILE A 488 11.35 12.11 -11.17
CA ILE A 488 11.31 10.69 -10.80
C ILE A 488 10.36 10.03 -11.80
N SER A 489 10.90 9.55 -12.91
CA SER A 489 10.16 8.72 -13.85
C SER A 489 10.10 7.30 -13.29
N PHE A 490 8.91 6.89 -12.83
CA PHE A 490 8.60 5.50 -12.51
C PHE A 490 8.17 4.72 -13.75
#